data_AF-A0A6S4HJW1-F1
#
_entry.id   AF-A0A6S4HJW1-F1
#
_cell.length_a   1.000
_cell.length_b   1.000
_cell.length_c   1.000
_cell.angle_alpha   90.00
_cell.angle_beta   90.00
_cell.angle_gamma   90.00
#
_symmetry.space_group_name_H-M   'P 1'
#
loop_
_entity.id
_entity.type
_entity.pdbx_description
1 polymer ?
#
loop_
_entity_poly.entity_id
_entity_poly.type
_entity_poly.pdbx_seq_one_letter_code
_entity_poly.pdbx_strand_id
1 'polypeptide(L)'
;ILLPVCRNLLSLLRGSFMCCGRTIRKQLDKNLTFHKLVAYMIALMTAVHTIAHLLNVEWYSNSLEGRYGPLAGNLSMLDDSTELNTTYLNPVRSSSTTPTIFVFTTIAGLTGVVITLALILMITSSMEVIRRSYFEVFWYTHHLFIIFFAGLVFHGAGRIVRSQQVTDPPHNTSFCDEQPENWGKIPECPIPQFAGGFPQTWMWVIGPMIIYLCERLLRFIRYMQPVSYRKIVIRPSKVLELQLVKPGFKMEVGQYVFLNC
;
A
#
# COMPACT_ATOMS: atom_id res chain seq x y z
N ILE A 1 -1.93 -3.14 -8.08
CA ILE A 1 -0.63 -2.79 -8.71
C ILE A 1 0.17 -4.00 -9.25
N LEU A 2 0.11 -5.18 -8.62
CA LEU A 2 0.83 -6.40 -9.06
C LEU A 2 0.16 -7.16 -10.22
N LEU A 3 -1.18 -7.21 -10.25
CA LEU A 3 -1.90 -7.97 -11.28
C LEU A 3 -1.60 -7.51 -12.72
N PRO A 4 -1.50 -6.20 -13.03
CA PRO A 4 -1.18 -5.74 -14.37
C PRO A 4 0.23 -6.12 -14.86
N VAL A 5 1.14 -6.55 -13.98
CA VAL A 5 2.48 -7.02 -14.37
C VAL A 5 2.57 -8.54 -14.49
N CYS A 6 1.50 -9.27 -14.16
CA CYS A 6 1.42 -10.73 -14.30
C CYS A 6 1.14 -11.15 -15.76
N ARG A 7 2.18 -11.10 -16.61
CA ARG A 7 2.02 -11.24 -18.08
C ARG A 7 1.41 -12.58 -18.52
N ASN A 8 1.77 -13.69 -17.85
CA ASN A 8 1.20 -15.00 -18.17
C ASN A 8 -0.30 -15.06 -17.86
N LEU A 9 -0.72 -14.51 -16.72
CA LEU A 9 -2.14 -14.40 -16.35
C LEU A 9 -2.90 -13.54 -17.36
N LEU A 10 -2.36 -12.38 -17.72
CA LEU A 10 -2.99 -11.50 -18.71
C LEU A 10 -3.09 -12.15 -20.09
N SER A 11 -2.09 -12.94 -20.48
CA SER A 11 -2.13 -13.72 -21.72
C SER A 11 -3.22 -14.79 -21.69
N LEU A 12 -3.39 -15.49 -20.55
CA LEU A 12 -4.45 -16.48 -20.36
C LEU A 12 -5.84 -15.83 -20.41
N LEU A 13 -6.03 -14.71 -19.72
CA LEU A 13 -7.28 -13.94 -19.75
C LEU A 13 -7.59 -13.44 -21.16
N ARG A 14 -6.59 -12.91 -21.88
CA ARG A 14 -6.74 -12.47 -23.27
C ARG A 14 -7.18 -13.60 -24.21
N GLY A 15 -6.69 -14.83 -24.01
CA GLY A 15 -7.13 -16.01 -24.76
C GLY A 15 -8.51 -16.52 -24.34
N SER A 16 -8.88 -16.41 -23.06
CA SER A 16 -10.17 -16.85 -22.54
C SER A 16 -11.32 -15.94 -22.99
N PHE A 17 -11.07 -14.63 -23.11
CA PHE A 17 -12.03 -13.65 -23.63
C PHE A 17 -12.01 -13.53 -25.16
N MET A 18 -11.73 -14.62 -25.89
CA MET A 18 -11.81 -14.63 -27.35
C MET A 18 -13.21 -14.29 -27.86
N CYS A 19 -14.25 -14.77 -27.16
CA CYS A 19 -15.66 -14.48 -27.48
C CYS A 19 -16.16 -13.11 -26.96
N CYS A 20 -15.54 -12.55 -25.91
CA CYS A 20 -15.99 -11.30 -25.30
C CYS A 20 -15.20 -10.10 -25.85
N GLY A 21 -15.85 -9.32 -26.73
CA GLY A 21 -15.57 -7.91 -27.06
C GLY A 21 -14.11 -7.46 -27.26
N ARG A 22 -13.75 -7.07 -28.48
CA ARG A 22 -12.48 -6.41 -28.87
C ARG A 22 -12.01 -5.32 -27.88
N THR A 23 -12.95 -4.64 -27.22
CA THR A 23 -12.71 -3.60 -26.21
C THR A 23 -11.96 -4.12 -24.97
N ILE A 24 -12.35 -5.26 -24.39
CA ILE A 24 -11.72 -5.80 -23.17
C ILE A 24 -10.26 -6.17 -23.45
N ARG A 25 -10.01 -6.81 -24.61
CA ARG A 25 -8.67 -7.18 -25.06
C ARG A 25 -7.75 -5.96 -25.19
N LYS A 26 -8.25 -4.88 -25.80
CA LYS A 26 -7.50 -3.63 -25.96
C LYS A 26 -7.09 -3.02 -24.61
N GLN A 27 -7.93 -3.16 -23.58
CA GLN A 27 -7.60 -2.69 -22.23
C GLN A 27 -6.53 -3.57 -21.56
N LEU A 28 -6.61 -4.90 -21.71
CA LEU A 28 -5.58 -5.82 -21.21
C LEU A 28 -4.20 -5.56 -21.84
N ASP A 29 -4.15 -5.15 -23.11
CA ASP A 29 -2.90 -4.78 -23.79
C ASP A 29 -2.28 -3.48 -23.25
N LYS A 30 -3.06 -2.66 -22.53
CA LYS A 30 -2.60 -1.43 -21.86
C LYS A 30 -2.28 -1.64 -20.37
N ASN A 31 -2.05 -2.89 -19.96
CA ASN A 31 -1.72 -3.27 -18.58
C ASN A 31 -0.60 -2.43 -17.94
N LEU A 32 0.49 -2.13 -18.66
CA LEU A 32 1.59 -1.32 -18.14
C LEU A 32 1.21 0.15 -18.00
N THR A 33 0.37 0.67 -18.89
CA THR A 33 -0.21 2.02 -18.75
C THR A 33 -1.09 2.07 -17.50
N PHE A 34 -1.92 1.05 -17.28
CA PHE A 34 -2.75 0.93 -16.08
C PHE A 34 -1.90 0.79 -14.80
N HIS A 35 -0.81 0.01 -14.83
CA HIS A 35 0.14 -0.08 -13.72
C HIS A 35 0.69 1.30 -13.34
N LYS A 36 1.11 2.11 -14.32
CA LYS A 36 1.60 3.48 -14.07
C LYS A 36 0.50 4.39 -13.51
N LEU A 37 -0.72 4.31 -14.04
CA LEU A 37 -1.86 5.08 -13.54
C LEU A 37 -2.14 4.75 -12.06
N VAL A 38 -2.18 3.46 -11.71
CA VAL A 38 -2.36 3.02 -10.32
C VAL A 38 -1.19 3.49 -9.44
N ALA A 39 0.05 3.48 -9.95
CA ALA A 39 1.21 3.98 -9.22
C ALA A 39 1.11 5.49 -8.91
N TYR A 40 0.66 6.32 -9.87
CA TYR A 40 0.43 7.74 -9.62
C TYR A 40 -0.68 7.98 -8.59
N MET A 41 -1.77 7.19 -8.63
CA MET A 41 -2.83 7.27 -7.63
C MET A 41 -2.34 6.86 -6.24
N ILE A 42 -1.52 5.81 -6.14
CA ILE A 42 -0.89 5.42 -4.88
C ILE A 42 -0.02 6.56 -4.34
N ALA A 43 0.78 7.21 -5.19
CA ALA A 43 1.62 8.33 -4.79
C ALA A 43 0.79 9.50 -4.21
N LEU A 44 -0.26 9.90 -4.92
CA LEU A 44 -1.16 10.98 -4.52
C LEU A 44 -1.85 10.65 -3.19
N MET A 45 -2.45 9.47 -3.07
CA MET A 45 -3.15 9.07 -1.84
C MET A 45 -2.18 8.87 -0.67
N THR A 46 -0.95 8.44 -0.92
CA THR A 46 0.10 8.34 0.12
C THR A 46 0.46 9.72 0.65
N ALA A 47 0.60 10.73 -0.22
CA ALA A 47 0.87 12.09 0.20
C ALA A 47 -0.26 12.65 1.08
N VAL A 48 -1.52 12.51 0.62
CA VAL A 48 -2.70 12.94 1.39
C VAL A 48 -2.77 12.22 2.75
N HIS A 49 -2.59 10.91 2.76
CA HIS A 49 -2.59 10.09 3.97
C HIS A 49 -1.48 10.50 4.96
N THR A 50 -0.26 10.73 4.47
CA THR A 50 0.87 11.14 5.30
C THR A 50 0.62 12.51 5.92
N ILE A 51 0.14 13.48 5.14
CA ILE A 51 -0.19 14.83 5.65
C ILE A 51 -1.29 14.75 6.71
N ALA A 52 -2.34 13.97 6.47
CA ALA A 52 -3.41 13.78 7.45
C ALA A 52 -2.88 13.20 8.77
N HIS A 53 -1.97 12.21 8.71
CA HIS A 53 -1.36 11.67 9.92
C HIS A 53 -0.46 12.66 10.65
N LEU A 54 0.33 13.48 9.94
CA LEU A 54 1.16 14.50 10.58
C LEU A 54 0.30 15.55 11.29
N LEU A 55 -0.78 16.02 10.67
CA LEU A 55 -1.74 16.93 11.29
C LEU A 55 -2.44 16.31 12.49
N ASN A 56 -2.85 15.04 12.40
CA ASN A 56 -3.50 14.34 13.51
C ASN A 56 -2.56 14.21 14.72
N VAL A 57 -1.28 13.89 14.52
CA VAL A 57 -0.31 13.80 15.63
C VAL A 57 -0.11 15.17 16.29
N GLU A 58 -0.05 16.25 15.50
CA GLU A 58 0.00 17.61 16.03
C GLU A 58 -1.27 17.96 16.83
N TRP A 59 -2.44 17.60 16.33
CA TRP A 59 -3.71 17.82 17.04
C TRP A 59 -3.83 16.99 18.33
N TYR A 60 -3.30 15.77 18.33
CA TYR A 60 -3.22 14.95 19.54
C TYR A 60 -2.30 15.57 20.58
N SER A 61 -1.14 16.10 20.19
CA SER A 61 -0.23 16.81 21.09
C SER A 61 -0.90 18.05 21.68
N ASN A 62 -1.51 18.88 20.84
CA ASN A 62 -2.18 20.11 21.26
C ASN A 62 -3.43 19.86 22.11
N SER A 63 -4.16 18.76 21.86
CA SER A 63 -5.31 18.34 22.69
C SER A 63 -4.87 17.96 24.10
N LEU A 64 -3.73 17.27 24.26
CA LEU A 64 -3.17 16.91 25.56
C LEU A 64 -2.74 18.14 26.36
N GLU A 65 -2.26 19.18 25.69
CA GLU A 65 -1.96 20.49 26.29
C GLU A 65 -3.21 21.35 26.58
N GLY A 66 -4.41 20.85 26.28
CA GLY A 66 -5.68 21.56 26.53
C GLY A 66 -5.97 22.72 25.57
N ARG A 67 -5.27 22.82 24.43
CA ARG A 67 -5.43 23.94 23.48
C ARG A 67 -6.78 23.96 22.74
N TYR A 68 -7.47 22.82 22.68
CA TYR A 68 -8.75 22.66 21.99
C TYR A 68 -9.94 22.51 22.94
N GLY A 69 -9.79 22.94 24.20
CA GLY A 69 -10.87 22.94 25.19
C GLY A 69 -10.97 21.68 26.04
N PRO A 70 -11.91 21.67 27.01
CA PRO A 70 -11.99 20.64 28.05
C PRO A 70 -12.32 19.25 27.51
N LEU A 71 -13.20 19.16 26.50
CA LEU A 71 -13.56 17.88 25.89
C LEU A 71 -12.35 17.17 25.28
N ALA A 72 -11.57 17.87 24.44
CA ALA A 72 -10.39 17.31 23.78
C ALA A 72 -9.28 16.93 24.78
N GLY A 73 -9.12 17.72 25.83
CA GLY A 73 -8.23 17.42 26.95
C GLY A 73 -8.64 16.15 27.69
N ASN A 74 -9.90 16.07 28.13
CA ASN A 74 -10.42 14.92 28.88
C ASN A 74 -10.37 13.63 28.05
N LEU A 75 -10.70 13.69 26.75
CA LEU A 75 -10.53 12.54 25.83
C LEU A 75 -9.06 12.11 25.68
N SER A 76 -8.14 13.08 25.71
CA SER A 76 -6.70 12.78 25.60
C SER A 76 -6.14 12.15 26.87
N MET A 77 -6.72 12.45 28.02
CA MET A 77 -6.32 11.90 29.32
C MET A 77 -6.80 10.47 29.58
N LEU A 78 -7.80 9.98 28.84
CA LEU A 78 -8.26 8.58 28.95
C LEU A 78 -7.11 7.60 28.72
N ASP A 79 -6.97 6.58 29.57
CA ASP A 79 -5.97 5.51 29.45
C ASP A 79 -6.63 4.14 29.37
N ASP A 80 -5.89 3.12 28.93
CA ASP A 80 -6.36 1.74 29.04
C ASP A 80 -6.24 1.28 30.51
N SER A 81 -7.36 1.22 31.23
CA SER A 81 -7.42 0.76 32.63
C SER A 81 -8.53 -0.26 32.82
N THR A 82 -8.17 -1.45 33.33
CA THR A 82 -9.13 -2.49 33.68
C THR A 82 -9.94 -2.16 34.93
N GLU A 83 -9.38 -1.40 35.86
CA GLU A 83 -10.05 -1.01 37.10
C GLU A 83 -11.10 0.09 36.87
N LEU A 84 -10.76 1.07 36.03
CA LEU A 84 -11.64 2.20 35.72
C LEU A 84 -12.53 1.93 34.49
N ASN A 85 -12.37 0.77 33.85
CA ASN A 85 -13.02 0.42 32.59
C ASN A 85 -12.89 1.56 31.57
N THR A 86 -11.67 2.07 31.36
CA THR A 86 -11.37 3.15 30.41
C THR A 86 -10.51 2.64 29.28
N THR A 87 -10.62 3.28 28.11
CA THR A 87 -9.74 3.00 26.98
C THR A 87 -9.22 4.29 26.37
N TYR A 88 -7.95 4.29 25.94
CA TYR A 88 -7.35 5.50 25.38
C TYR A 88 -7.93 5.81 23.99
N LEU A 89 -8.05 7.10 23.68
CA LEU A 89 -8.27 7.60 22.33
C LEU A 89 -6.99 8.20 21.74
N ASN A 90 -6.31 9.05 22.52
CA ASN A 90 -5.10 9.73 22.10
C ASN A 90 -3.87 8.83 22.32
N PRO A 91 -3.16 8.43 21.24
CA PRO A 91 -1.97 7.60 21.35
C PRO A 91 -0.73 8.36 21.86
N VAL A 92 -0.77 9.69 21.93
CA VAL A 92 0.26 10.52 22.56
C VAL A 92 -0.05 10.61 24.06
N ARG A 93 0.77 9.93 24.89
CA ARG A 93 0.48 9.70 26.32
C ARG A 93 1.22 10.64 27.27
N SER A 94 2.17 11.43 26.78
CA SER A 94 3.00 12.31 27.60
C SER A 94 3.24 13.63 26.88
N SER A 95 3.24 14.73 27.63
CA SER A 95 3.62 16.06 27.14
C SER A 95 5.10 16.13 26.70
N SER A 96 5.93 15.16 27.10
CA SER A 96 7.31 15.04 26.62
C SER A 96 7.41 14.38 25.24
N THR A 97 6.35 13.74 24.75
CA THR A 97 6.34 13.05 23.46
C THR A 97 6.06 14.03 22.34
N THR A 98 7.12 14.52 21.70
CA THR A 98 6.98 15.38 20.52
C THR A 98 6.45 14.58 19.31
N PRO A 99 5.81 15.24 18.33
CA PRO A 99 5.38 14.60 17.09
C PRO A 99 6.50 13.82 16.39
N THR A 100 7.73 14.34 16.43
CA THR A 100 8.91 13.66 15.87
C THR A 100 9.22 12.37 16.60
N ILE A 101 9.23 12.37 17.94
CA ILE A 101 9.44 11.15 18.72
C ILE A 101 8.34 10.14 18.40
N PHE A 102 7.07 10.56 18.32
CA PHE A 102 5.96 9.69 17.98
C PHE A 102 6.16 9.00 16.62
N VAL A 103 6.56 9.75 15.59
CA VAL A 103 6.80 9.22 14.24
C VAL A 103 7.92 8.19 14.23
N PHE A 104 8.96 8.32 15.03
CA PHE A 104 10.10 7.39 15.02
C PHE A 104 10.04 6.26 16.05
N THR A 105 9.12 6.31 17.01
CA THR A 105 9.00 5.29 18.07
C THR A 105 7.78 4.38 17.93
N THR A 106 6.72 4.84 17.26
CA THR A 106 5.52 4.01 17.06
C THR A 106 5.66 3.08 15.87
N ILE A 107 4.99 1.92 15.93
CA ILE A 107 4.96 0.96 14.81
C ILE A 107 4.45 1.64 13.54
N ALA A 108 3.32 2.34 13.63
CA ALA A 108 2.72 3.03 12.49
C ALA A 108 3.63 4.15 11.95
N GLY A 109 4.24 4.95 12.83
CA GLY A 109 5.15 6.01 12.41
C GLY A 109 6.40 5.48 11.70
N LEU A 110 7.14 4.57 12.34
CA LEU A 110 8.42 4.08 11.82
C LEU A 110 8.23 3.32 10.50
N THR A 111 7.25 2.41 10.46
CA THR A 111 6.91 1.70 9.22
C THR A 111 6.42 2.67 8.16
N GLY A 112 5.64 3.70 8.51
CA GLY A 112 5.18 4.76 7.62
C GLY A 112 6.33 5.51 6.93
N VAL A 113 7.38 5.86 7.69
CA VAL A 113 8.59 6.48 7.12
C VAL A 113 9.30 5.52 6.15
N VAL A 114 9.52 4.28 6.57
CA VAL A 114 10.23 3.27 5.74
C VAL A 114 9.49 2.98 4.44
N ILE A 115 8.17 2.75 4.48
CA ILE A 115 7.38 2.47 3.27
C ILE A 115 7.29 3.69 2.35
N THR A 116 7.21 4.90 2.91
CA THR A 116 7.15 6.13 2.12
C THR A 116 8.48 6.40 1.43
N LEU A 117 9.60 6.21 2.13
CA LEU A 117 10.94 6.31 1.53
C LEU A 117 11.11 5.30 0.40
N ALA A 118 10.74 4.03 0.63
CA ALA A 118 10.76 3.00 -0.41
C ALA A 118 9.90 3.40 -1.63
N LEU A 119 8.70 3.93 -1.39
CA LEU A 119 7.82 4.40 -2.46
C LEU A 119 8.42 5.55 -3.27
N ILE A 120 9.01 6.55 -2.60
CA ILE A 120 9.66 7.69 -3.26
C ILE A 120 10.81 7.20 -4.14
N LEU A 121 11.68 6.34 -3.61
CA LEU A 121 12.81 5.77 -4.38
C LEU A 121 12.32 4.96 -5.59
N MET A 122 11.26 4.15 -5.42
CA MET A 122 10.66 3.40 -6.54
C MET A 122 10.09 4.33 -7.60
N ILE A 123 9.30 5.34 -7.23
CA ILE A 123 8.63 6.24 -8.18
C ILE A 123 9.64 7.09 -8.93
N THR A 124 10.59 7.70 -8.22
CA THR A 124 11.60 8.59 -8.82
C THR A 124 12.43 7.84 -9.85
N SER A 125 13.00 6.69 -9.48
CA SER A 125 13.78 5.84 -10.40
C SER A 125 12.96 5.26 -11.56
N SER A 126 11.63 5.12 -11.41
CA SER A 126 10.73 4.65 -12.47
C SER A 126 10.32 5.72 -13.47
N MET A 127 10.68 6.99 -13.24
CA MET A 127 10.42 8.08 -14.18
C MET A 127 11.10 7.82 -15.53
N GLU A 128 10.45 8.26 -16.61
CA GLU A 128 10.88 7.94 -17.98
C GLU A 128 12.30 8.42 -18.29
N VAL A 129 12.68 9.59 -17.78
CA VAL A 129 14.01 10.16 -17.95
C VAL A 129 15.09 9.26 -17.32
N ILE A 130 14.87 8.79 -16.09
CA ILE A 130 15.83 7.94 -15.37
C ILE A 130 15.83 6.54 -15.97
N ARG A 131 14.67 5.92 -16.14
CA ARG A 131 14.56 4.54 -16.62
C ARG A 131 15.10 4.34 -18.04
N ARG A 132 15.02 5.36 -18.92
CA ARG A 132 15.57 5.27 -20.29
C ARG A 132 17.10 5.38 -20.33
N SER A 133 17.70 6.10 -19.39
CA SER A 133 19.16 6.31 -19.34
C SER A 133 19.88 5.34 -18.39
N TYR A 134 19.21 4.93 -17.30
CA TYR A 134 19.76 4.13 -16.21
C TYR A 134 18.81 2.99 -15.85
N PHE A 135 18.72 2.00 -16.74
CA PHE A 135 17.77 0.89 -16.56
C PHE A 135 18.07 0.04 -15.32
N GLU A 136 19.34 -0.22 -15.01
CA GLU A 136 19.75 -0.99 -13.81
C GLU A 136 19.28 -0.31 -12.52
N VAL A 137 19.45 1.02 -12.43
CA VAL A 137 18.99 1.79 -11.27
C VAL A 137 17.50 1.59 -11.07
N PHE A 138 16.69 1.79 -12.13
CA PHE A 138 15.26 1.48 -12.10
C PHE A 138 15.00 0.05 -11.64
N TRP A 139 15.70 -0.93 -12.20
CA TRP A 139 15.42 -2.34 -11.93
C TRP A 139 15.67 -2.70 -10.46
N TYR A 140 16.83 -2.34 -9.91
CA TYR A 140 17.17 -2.66 -8.52
C TYR A 140 16.31 -1.89 -7.52
N THR A 141 16.07 -0.59 -7.73
CA THR A 141 15.22 0.20 -6.82
C THR A 141 13.78 -0.24 -6.88
N HIS A 142 13.26 -0.69 -8.03
CA HIS A 142 11.87 -1.13 -8.13
C HIS A 142 11.62 -2.41 -7.32
N HIS A 143 12.64 -3.22 -7.02
CA HIS A 143 12.54 -4.38 -6.11
C HIS A 143 12.30 -4.00 -4.64
N LEU A 144 12.44 -2.73 -4.27
CA LEU A 144 11.97 -2.21 -2.97
C LEU A 144 10.47 -2.42 -2.76
N PHE A 145 9.71 -2.85 -3.79
CA PHE A 145 8.33 -3.32 -3.62
C PHE A 145 8.21 -4.38 -2.53
N ILE A 146 9.25 -5.22 -2.33
CA ILE A 146 9.27 -6.24 -1.27
C ILE A 146 9.19 -5.58 0.10
N ILE A 147 10.04 -4.58 0.34
CA ILE A 147 10.05 -3.80 1.59
C ILE A 147 8.74 -3.03 1.75
N PHE A 148 8.26 -2.42 0.67
CA PHE A 148 7.00 -1.67 0.66
C PHE A 148 5.80 -2.54 1.06
N PHE A 149 5.62 -3.73 0.46
CA PHE A 149 4.50 -4.62 0.80
C PHE A 149 4.64 -5.25 2.19
N ALA A 150 5.85 -5.66 2.59
CA ALA A 150 6.09 -6.14 3.94
C ALA A 150 5.75 -5.06 4.98
N GLY A 151 6.25 -3.84 4.78
CA GLY A 151 5.94 -2.71 5.64
C GLY A 151 4.44 -2.39 5.68
N LEU A 152 3.74 -2.40 4.55
CA LEU A 152 2.28 -2.17 4.50
C LEU A 152 1.47 -3.17 5.34
N VAL A 153 1.88 -4.45 5.36
CA VAL A 153 1.22 -5.49 6.17
C VAL A 153 1.33 -5.16 7.66
N PHE A 154 2.49 -4.67 8.11
CA PHE A 154 2.73 -4.33 9.52
C PHE A 154 2.31 -2.91 9.91
N HIS A 155 2.18 -2.00 8.94
CA HIS A 155 1.94 -0.57 9.21
C HIS A 155 0.69 -0.32 10.06
N GLY A 156 -0.40 -1.04 9.78
CA GLY A 156 -1.65 -0.95 10.53
C GLY A 156 -1.68 -1.74 11.85
N ALA A 157 -0.63 -2.50 12.19
CA ALA A 157 -0.63 -3.40 13.33
C ALA A 157 -0.75 -2.67 14.69
N GLY A 158 -0.31 -1.41 14.75
CA GLY A 158 -0.41 -0.59 15.96
C GLY A 158 -1.83 -0.13 16.31
N ARG A 159 -2.82 -0.30 15.41
CA ARG A 159 -4.25 0.03 15.63
C ARG A 159 -4.50 1.42 16.24
N ILE A 160 -3.68 2.40 15.86
CA ILE A 160 -3.68 3.75 16.46
C ILE A 160 -4.89 4.60 16.04
N VAL A 161 -5.57 4.25 14.96
CA VAL A 161 -6.83 4.87 14.56
C VAL A 161 -7.95 4.14 15.28
N ARG A 162 -8.54 4.81 16.28
CA ARG A 162 -9.56 4.25 17.16
C ARG A 162 -10.91 4.93 16.90
N SER A 163 -11.98 4.14 17.03
CA SER A 163 -13.35 4.64 16.94
C SER A 163 -14.08 4.37 18.25
N GLN A 164 -15.06 5.22 18.55
CA GLN A 164 -15.93 5.02 19.69
C GLN A 164 -16.70 3.70 19.59
N GLN A 165 -16.79 2.99 20.71
CA GLN A 165 -17.49 1.72 20.84
C GLN A 165 -18.82 1.92 21.56
N VAL A 166 -19.75 1.01 21.29
CA VAL A 166 -21.02 0.96 22.01
C VAL A 166 -20.75 0.51 23.44
N THR A 167 -21.34 1.22 24.39
CA THR A 167 -21.29 0.94 25.83
C THR A 167 -22.67 0.47 26.31
N ASP A 168 -22.71 -0.19 27.47
CA ASP A 168 -23.95 -0.53 28.16
C ASP A 168 -23.88 -0.01 29.61
N PRO A 169 -24.66 1.02 30.00
CA PRO A 169 -25.61 1.78 29.17
C PRO A 169 -24.94 2.52 28.00
N PRO A 170 -25.69 2.98 26.97
CA PRO A 170 -25.09 3.66 25.83
C PRO A 170 -24.61 5.08 26.16
N HIS A 171 -23.37 5.39 25.80
CA HIS A 171 -22.81 6.75 25.86
C HIS A 171 -23.49 7.67 24.83
N ASN A 172 -24.31 8.61 25.30
CA ASN A 172 -24.99 9.58 24.45
C ASN A 172 -24.01 10.70 24.02
N THR A 173 -23.39 10.56 22.86
CA THR A 173 -22.34 11.48 22.40
C THR A 173 -22.75 12.95 22.35
N SER A 174 -23.98 13.25 21.94
CA SER A 174 -24.50 14.63 21.82
C SER A 174 -24.89 15.28 23.15
N PHE A 175 -25.04 14.48 24.21
CA PHE A 175 -25.35 14.97 25.54
C PHE A 175 -24.10 15.00 26.42
N CYS A 176 -23.19 14.05 26.20
CA CYS A 176 -21.99 13.86 27.01
C CYS A 176 -20.80 14.70 26.54
N ASP A 177 -20.80 15.20 25.29
CA ASP A 177 -19.76 16.11 24.79
C ASP A 177 -19.78 17.49 25.47
N GLU A 178 -20.96 17.97 25.89
CA GLU A 178 -21.15 19.22 26.61
C GLU A 178 -20.75 19.17 28.09
N GLN A 179 -20.62 17.98 28.69
CA GLN A 179 -20.39 17.79 30.13
C GLN A 179 -19.38 16.67 30.45
N PRO A 180 -18.13 16.81 30.02
CA PRO A 180 -17.12 15.77 30.15
C PRO A 180 -16.78 15.43 31.62
N GLU A 181 -17.09 16.32 32.56
CA GLU A 181 -16.94 16.10 34.01
C GLU A 181 -17.91 15.05 34.58
N ASN A 182 -19.01 14.74 33.88
CA ASN A 182 -20.05 13.82 34.33
C ASN A 182 -19.86 12.39 33.79
N TRP A 183 -18.82 12.14 32.99
CA TRP A 183 -18.51 10.81 32.48
C TRP A 183 -18.24 9.81 33.62
N GLY A 184 -18.95 8.69 33.61
CA GLY A 184 -18.91 7.65 34.65
C GLY A 184 -19.69 7.99 35.92
N LYS A 185 -20.26 9.20 36.06
CA LYS A 185 -21.03 9.62 37.24
C LYS A 185 -22.53 9.49 37.06
N ILE A 186 -23.01 9.64 35.82
CA ILE A 186 -24.44 9.55 35.48
C ILE A 186 -24.69 8.39 34.50
N PRO A 187 -25.85 7.70 34.57
CA PRO A 187 -26.18 6.58 33.68
C PRO A 187 -26.18 6.93 32.19
N GLU A 188 -26.50 8.18 31.83
CA GLU A 188 -26.58 8.66 30.45
C GLU A 188 -25.20 8.90 29.83
N CYS A 189 -24.18 9.07 30.66
CA CYS A 189 -22.79 9.31 30.27
C CYS A 189 -21.84 8.33 30.96
N PRO A 190 -21.91 7.03 30.65
CA PRO A 190 -20.85 6.11 31.02
C PRO A 190 -19.53 6.52 30.35
N ILE A 191 -18.41 6.04 30.87
CA ILE A 191 -17.09 6.40 30.33
C ILE A 191 -17.00 5.95 28.86
N PRO A 192 -16.67 6.86 27.92
CA PRO A 192 -16.61 6.51 26.50
C PRO A 192 -15.50 5.48 26.25
N GLN A 193 -15.82 4.45 25.47
CA GLN A 193 -14.87 3.41 25.09
C GLN A 193 -14.41 3.59 23.64
N PHE A 194 -13.15 3.30 23.38
CA PHE A 194 -12.52 3.40 22.08
C PHE A 194 -11.74 2.15 21.78
N ALA A 195 -11.84 1.64 20.56
CA ALA A 195 -11.05 0.51 20.10
C ALA A 195 -10.45 0.78 18.73
N GLY A 196 -9.23 0.28 18.53
CA GLY A 196 -8.57 0.33 17.24
C GLY A 196 -9.16 -0.69 16.28
N GLY A 197 -9.38 -0.28 15.03
CA GLY A 197 -9.92 -1.14 13.98
C GLY A 197 -9.02 -2.36 13.71
N PHE A 198 -9.62 -3.45 13.23
CA PHE A 198 -8.87 -4.62 12.79
C PHE A 198 -7.99 -4.27 11.57
N PRO A 199 -6.68 -4.60 11.55
CA PRO A 199 -5.83 -4.32 10.41
C PRO A 199 -6.21 -5.20 9.22
N GLN A 200 -6.75 -4.59 8.16
CA GLN A 200 -7.26 -5.30 6.98
C GLN A 200 -6.24 -5.42 5.83
N THR A 201 -5.15 -4.66 5.84
CA THR A 201 -4.21 -4.55 4.69
C THR A 201 -3.69 -5.90 4.22
N TRP A 202 -3.38 -6.81 5.14
CA TRP A 202 -2.85 -8.15 4.81
C TRP A 202 -3.82 -8.95 3.93
N MET A 203 -5.13 -8.82 4.13
CA MET A 203 -6.16 -9.53 3.35
C MET A 203 -6.11 -9.12 1.88
N TRP A 204 -5.88 -7.82 1.62
CA TRP A 204 -5.80 -7.26 0.28
C TRP A 204 -4.44 -7.50 -0.41
N VAL A 205 -3.39 -7.77 0.37
CA VAL A 205 -2.04 -8.02 -0.14
C VAL A 205 -1.83 -9.49 -0.48
N ILE A 206 -2.27 -10.43 0.37
CA ILE A 206 -1.94 -11.86 0.24
C ILE A 206 -2.42 -12.44 -1.10
N GLY A 207 -3.67 -12.22 -1.49
CA GLY A 207 -4.22 -12.79 -2.74
C GLY A 207 -3.42 -12.40 -3.98
N PRO A 208 -3.26 -11.10 -4.28
CA PRO A 208 -2.43 -10.64 -5.40
C PRO A 208 -0.96 -11.06 -5.31
N MET A 209 -0.40 -11.15 -4.10
CA MET A 209 0.98 -11.61 -3.90
C MET A 209 1.15 -13.08 -4.28
N ILE A 210 0.23 -13.96 -3.87
CA ILE A 210 0.27 -15.38 -4.25
C ILE A 210 0.21 -15.53 -5.78
N ILE A 211 -0.73 -14.83 -6.43
CA ILE A 211 -0.86 -14.84 -7.89
C ILE A 211 0.44 -14.39 -8.57
N TYR A 212 1.05 -13.31 -8.07
CA TYR A 212 2.31 -12.79 -8.57
C TYR A 212 3.46 -13.79 -8.40
N LEU A 213 3.59 -14.43 -7.23
CA LEU A 213 4.60 -15.45 -6.97
C LEU A 213 4.45 -16.64 -7.92
N CYS A 214 3.22 -17.13 -8.13
CA CYS A 214 2.95 -18.17 -9.11
C CYS A 214 3.35 -17.74 -10.54
N GLU A 215 3.04 -16.50 -10.95
CA GLU A 215 3.47 -15.96 -12.25
C GLU A 215 4.99 -15.94 -12.41
N ARG A 216 5.70 -15.53 -11.35
CA ARG A 216 7.16 -15.46 -11.33
C ARG A 216 7.79 -16.86 -11.38
N LEU A 217 7.25 -17.82 -10.64
CA LEU A 217 7.69 -19.22 -10.69
C LEU A 217 7.53 -19.80 -12.10
N LEU A 218 6.36 -19.60 -12.72
CA LEU A 218 6.11 -20.04 -14.10
C LEU A 218 7.08 -19.41 -15.10
N ARG A 219 7.39 -18.12 -14.93
CA ARG A 219 8.36 -17.42 -15.76
C ARG A 219 9.77 -17.97 -15.57
N PHE A 220 10.16 -18.26 -14.33
CA PHE A 220 11.47 -18.84 -14.02
C PHE A 220 11.63 -20.22 -14.67
N ILE A 221 10.63 -21.09 -14.56
CA ILE A 221 10.63 -22.41 -15.22
C ILE A 221 10.77 -22.27 -16.74
N ARG A 222 10.06 -21.33 -17.37
CA ARG A 222 10.16 -21.08 -18.82
C ARG A 222 11.48 -20.47 -19.26
N TYR A 223 12.12 -19.68 -18.39
CA TYR A 223 13.41 -19.05 -18.66
C TYR A 223 14.56 -20.06 -18.74
N MET A 224 14.46 -21.20 -18.03
CA MET A 224 15.46 -22.27 -18.08
C MET A 224 15.56 -22.99 -19.44
N GLN A 225 14.70 -22.66 -20.41
CA GLN A 225 14.73 -23.27 -21.73
C GLN A 225 15.88 -22.70 -22.58
N PRO A 226 16.79 -23.54 -23.13
CA PRO A 226 17.90 -23.05 -23.93
C PRO A 226 17.39 -22.49 -25.27
N VAL A 227 17.88 -21.29 -25.61
CA VAL A 227 17.63 -20.63 -26.90
C VAL A 227 18.98 -20.11 -27.42
N SER A 228 19.31 -20.46 -28.65
CA SER A 228 20.55 -20.03 -29.30
C SER A 228 20.24 -19.01 -30.39
N TYR A 229 21.09 -18.01 -30.58
CA TYR A 229 20.98 -17.14 -31.74
C TYR A 229 21.62 -17.81 -32.97
N ARG A 230 21.00 -17.64 -34.13
CA ARG A 230 21.55 -18.05 -35.42
C ARG A 230 22.21 -16.87 -36.13
N LYS A 231 21.55 -15.71 -36.12
CA LYS A 231 22.00 -14.52 -36.83
C LYS A 231 21.42 -13.27 -36.20
N ILE A 232 22.22 -12.21 -36.18
CA ILE A 232 21.82 -10.86 -35.78
C ILE A 232 22.11 -9.96 -36.97
N VAL A 233 21.09 -9.24 -37.47
CA VAL A 233 21.22 -8.35 -38.64
C VAL A 233 20.66 -6.98 -38.30
N ILE A 234 21.49 -5.95 -38.46
CA ILE A 234 21.04 -4.56 -38.40
C ILE A 234 20.55 -4.19 -39.79
N ARG A 235 19.28 -3.81 -39.90
CA ARG A 235 18.64 -3.38 -41.14
C ARG A 235 18.52 -1.85 -41.18
N PRO A 236 18.32 -1.25 -42.37
CA PRO A 236 18.02 0.18 -42.49
C PRO A 236 16.83 0.59 -41.62
N SER A 237 16.72 1.89 -41.32
CA SER A 237 15.64 2.46 -40.48
C SER A 237 15.64 1.98 -39.01
N LYS A 238 16.82 1.68 -38.45
CA LYS A 238 17.02 1.29 -37.05
C LYS A 238 16.23 0.02 -36.65
N VAL A 239 16.16 -0.95 -37.55
CA VAL A 239 15.50 -2.24 -37.30
C VAL A 239 16.54 -3.32 -37.00
N LEU A 240 16.35 -4.04 -35.90
CA LEU A 240 17.18 -5.19 -35.53
C LEU A 240 16.43 -6.49 -35.84
N GLU A 241 17.01 -7.33 -36.68
CA GLU A 241 16.52 -8.68 -36.93
C GLU A 241 17.32 -9.69 -36.10
N LEU A 242 16.60 -10.41 -35.23
CA LEU A 242 17.13 -11.48 -34.41
C LEU A 242 16.59 -12.82 -34.90
N GLN A 243 17.47 -13.67 -35.41
CA GLN A 243 17.14 -15.05 -35.76
C GLN A 243 17.54 -15.96 -34.61
N LEU A 244 16.56 -16.56 -33.95
CA LEU A 244 16.75 -17.43 -32.78
C LEU A 244 16.32 -18.86 -33.10
N VAL A 245 16.97 -19.83 -32.48
CA VAL A 245 16.70 -21.27 -32.61
C VAL A 245 16.36 -21.81 -31.24
N LYS A 246 15.19 -22.43 -31.13
CA LYS A 246 14.71 -23.10 -29.92
C LYS A 246 14.24 -24.51 -30.28
N PRO A 247 14.78 -25.57 -29.64
CA PRO A 247 14.34 -26.94 -29.88
C PRO A 247 12.83 -27.11 -29.65
N GLY A 248 12.14 -27.79 -30.57
CA GLY A 248 10.72 -28.10 -30.46
C GLY A 248 9.76 -26.89 -30.53
N PHE A 249 10.26 -25.70 -30.93
CA PHE A 249 9.41 -24.53 -31.06
C PHE A 249 8.49 -24.63 -32.28
N LYS A 250 7.19 -24.50 -32.06
CA LYS A 250 6.15 -24.39 -33.10
C LYS A 250 5.44 -23.06 -32.88
N MET A 251 5.14 -22.36 -33.97
CA MET A 251 4.45 -21.07 -33.94
C MET A 251 3.34 -21.03 -34.98
N GLU A 252 2.29 -20.29 -34.67
CA GLU A 252 1.21 -19.96 -35.60
C GLU A 252 1.30 -18.50 -36.06
N VAL A 253 0.64 -18.19 -37.17
CA VAL A 253 0.62 -16.83 -37.74
C VAL A 253 0.01 -15.85 -36.73
N GLY A 254 0.71 -14.74 -36.46
CA GLY A 254 0.24 -13.68 -35.56
C GLY A 254 0.56 -13.88 -34.08
N GLN A 255 1.24 -14.98 -33.70
CA GLN A 255 1.77 -15.14 -32.34
C GLN A 255 3.01 -14.26 -32.12
N TYR A 256 3.29 -13.92 -30.86
CA TYR A 256 4.46 -13.13 -30.46
C TYR A 256 5.17 -13.78 -29.27
N VAL A 257 6.45 -13.45 -29.09
CA VAL A 257 7.28 -13.94 -28.00
C VAL A 257 7.84 -12.79 -27.17
N PHE A 258 8.17 -13.06 -25.91
CA PHE A 258 8.93 -12.12 -25.08
C PHE A 258 10.40 -12.51 -25.09
N LEU A 259 11.26 -11.51 -25.33
CA LEU A 259 12.71 -11.65 -25.22
C LEU A 259 13.19 -10.92 -23.96
N ASN A 260 14.17 -11.50 -23.28
CA ASN A 260 14.91 -10.86 -22.20
C ASN A 260 16.37 -10.83 -22.64
N CYS A 261 16.95 -9.64 -22.73
CA CYS A 261 18.28 -9.37 -23.24
C CYS A 261 19.02 -8.48 -22.24
#